data_AF-A0A7K0R3N5-F1
#
_entry.id   AF-A0A7K0R3N5-F1
#
_cell.length_a   1.000
_cell.length_b   1.000
_cell.length_c   1.000
_cell.angle_alpha   90.00
_cell.angle_beta   90.00
_cell.angle_gamma   90.00
#
_symmetry.space_group_name_H-M   'P 1'
#
loop_
_entity.id
_entity.type
_entity.pdbx_description
1 polymer ?
#
loop_
_entity_poly.entity_id
_entity_poly.type
_entity_poly.pdbx_seq_one_letter_code
_entity_poly.pdbx_strand_id
1 'polypeptide(L)' 'MRTRQRTVSALVLAVVGMYASLLFASTAQAATAYRYWTYWQVSNSQWMFAQAGPASTTPANGSVEGWRFGISS' A
#
# COMPACT_ATOMS: atom_id res chain seq x y z
N MET A 1 1.93 49.93 -20.05
CA MET A 1 3.17 49.39 -19.43
C MET A 1 2.89 48.42 -18.28
N ARG A 2 2.09 48.79 -17.25
CA ARG A 2 1.73 47.92 -16.11
C ARG A 2 1.05 46.58 -16.47
N THR A 3 0.21 46.53 -17.50
CA THR A 3 -0.45 45.28 -17.95
C THR A 3 0.52 44.27 -18.56
N ARG A 4 1.44 44.72 -19.42
CA ARG A 4 2.51 43.87 -19.97
C ARG A 4 3.42 43.31 -18.89
N GLN A 5 3.77 44.10 -17.88
CA GLN A 5 4.57 43.64 -16.75
C GLN A 5 3.87 42.55 -15.93
N ARG A 6 2.55 42.68 -15.69
CA ARG A 6 1.76 41.65 -14.99
C ARG A 6 1.70 40.33 -15.77
N THR A 7 1.56 40.38 -17.09
CA THR A 7 1.55 39.18 -17.94
C THR A 7 2.91 38.48 -17.95
N VAL A 8 4.01 39.24 -18.03
CA VAL A 8 5.37 38.68 -17.97
C VAL A 8 5.64 38.03 -16.61
N SER A 9 5.28 38.69 -15.51
CA SER A 9 5.40 38.10 -14.16
C SER A 9 4.57 36.83 -14.01
N ALA A 10 3.35 36.80 -14.55
CA ALA A 10 2.50 35.61 -14.52
C ALA A 10 3.12 34.45 -15.31
N LEU A 11 3.71 34.72 -16.49
CA LEU A 11 4.41 33.71 -17.29
C LEU A 11 5.64 33.16 -16.56
N VAL A 12 6.44 34.04 -15.94
CA VAL A 12 7.62 33.62 -15.16
C VAL A 12 7.21 32.74 -13.99
N LEU A 13 6.16 33.13 -13.25
CA LEU A 13 5.64 32.32 -12.14
C LEU A 13 5.09 30.97 -12.60
N ALA A 14 4.42 30.92 -13.74
CA ALA A 14 3.93 29.66 -14.32
C ALA A 14 5.08 28.73 -14.69
N VAL A 15 6.13 29.27 -15.32
CA VAL A 15 7.33 28.52 -15.69
C VAL A 15 8.07 28.01 -14.45
N VAL A 16 8.28 28.86 -13.45
CA VAL A 16 8.89 28.48 -12.16
C VAL A 16 8.05 27.40 -11.46
N GLY A 17 6.73 27.55 -11.44
CA GLY A 17 5.81 26.56 -10.87
C GLY A 17 5.90 25.21 -11.60
N MET A 18 6.04 25.21 -12.92
CA MET A 18 6.21 24.00 -13.72
C MET A 18 7.55 23.31 -13.39
N TYR A 19 8.66 24.05 -13.33
CA TYR A 19 9.95 23.48 -12.93
C TYR A 19 9.95 22.97 -11.50
N ALA A 20 9.34 23.70 -10.57
CA ALA A 20 9.19 23.25 -9.19
C ALA A 20 8.39 21.94 -9.13
N SER A 21 7.31 21.81 -9.91
CA SER A 21 6.53 20.56 -9.95
C SER A 21 7.33 19.36 -10.45
N LEU A 22 8.27 19.57 -11.38
CA LEU A 22 9.16 18.51 -11.87
C LEU A 22 10.25 18.15 -10.86
N LEU A 23 10.79 19.13 -10.13
CA LEU A 23 11.87 18.93 -9.16
C LEU A 23 11.39 18.35 -7.84
N PHE A 24 10.15 18.66 -7.44
CA PHE A 24 9.56 18.24 -6.18
C PHE A 24 8.44 17.21 -6.35
N ALA A 25 8.29 16.63 -7.56
CA ALA A 25 7.41 15.49 -7.76
C ALA A 25 7.91 14.30 -6.93
N SER A 26 7.05 13.76 -6.06
CA SER A 26 7.34 12.50 -5.38
C SER A 26 7.39 11.36 -6.39
N THR A 27 8.30 10.41 -6.19
CA THR A 27 8.33 9.19 -7.01
C THR A 27 7.03 8.39 -6.82
N ALA A 28 6.48 7.88 -7.92
CA ALA A 28 5.39 6.91 -7.84
C ALA A 28 5.93 5.64 -7.15
N GLN A 29 5.38 5.28 -5.99
CA GLN A 29 5.79 4.06 -5.29
C GLN A 29 5.01 2.86 -5.83
N ALA A 30 5.72 1.93 -6.46
CA ALA A 30 5.18 0.59 -6.69
C ALA A 30 5.25 -0.22 -5.39
N ALA A 31 4.30 -1.12 -5.17
CA ALA A 31 4.36 -2.03 -4.05
C ALA A 31 5.59 -2.95 -4.21
N THR A 32 6.59 -2.76 -3.33
CA THR A 32 7.83 -3.55 -3.33
C THR A 32 7.69 -4.91 -2.65
N ALA A 33 6.50 -5.22 -2.12
CA ALA A 33 6.23 -6.43 -1.38
C ALA A 33 4.75 -6.81 -1.44
N TYR A 34 4.48 -8.11 -1.49
CA TYR A 34 3.15 -8.71 -1.35
C TYR A 34 2.68 -8.64 0.08
N ARG A 35 1.43 -8.18 0.27
CA ARG A 35 0.75 -8.08 1.56
C ARG A 35 -0.40 -9.06 1.57
N TYR A 36 -0.41 -9.96 2.53
CA TYR A 36 -1.39 -11.03 2.56
C TYR A 36 -1.69 -11.46 3.99
N TRP A 37 -2.87 -12.06 4.16
CA TRP A 37 -3.22 -12.78 5.37
C TRP A 37 -2.93 -14.26 5.17
N THR A 38 -2.20 -14.85 6.10
CA THR A 38 -2.00 -16.30 6.20
C THR A 38 -3.00 -16.88 7.17
N TYR A 39 -3.43 -18.10 6.90
CA TYR A 39 -4.46 -18.80 7.68
C TYR A 39 -3.82 -19.95 8.47
N TRP A 40 -4.18 -20.04 9.75
CA TRP A 40 -3.55 -20.91 10.73
C TRP A 40 -4.62 -21.58 11.59
N GLN A 41 -4.30 -22.76 12.11
CA GLN A 41 -5.15 -23.52 13.02
C GLN A 41 -4.34 -24.00 14.22
N VAL A 42 -4.99 -24.11 15.38
CA VAL A 42 -4.39 -24.77 16.54
C VAL A 42 -4.60 -26.28 16.45
N SER A 43 -3.52 -27.03 16.48
CA SER A 43 -3.52 -28.50 16.56
C SER A 43 -2.49 -28.95 17.58
N ASN A 44 -2.83 -29.93 18.42
CA ASN A 44 -1.99 -30.38 19.54
C ASN A 44 -1.44 -29.22 20.41
N SER A 45 -2.28 -28.23 20.69
CA SER A 45 -1.93 -27.02 21.43
C SER A 45 -0.82 -26.16 20.79
N GLN A 46 -0.58 -26.30 19.48
CA GLN A 46 0.39 -25.52 18.71
C GLN A 46 -0.24 -24.88 17.48
N TRP A 47 0.26 -23.70 17.10
CA TRP A 47 -0.13 -23.04 15.86
C TRP A 47 0.51 -23.74 14.66
N MET A 48 -0.33 -24.20 13.74
CA MET A 48 0.08 -24.83 12.50
C MET A 48 -0.47 -24.06 11.30
N PHE A 49 0.35 -23.95 10.24
CA PHE A 49 -0.10 -23.35 8.99
C PHE A 49 -1.18 -24.25 8.38
N ALA A 50 -2.32 -23.65 7.99
CA ALA A 50 -3.43 -24.41 7.48
C ALA A 50 -3.12 -24.99 6.09
N GLN A 51 -3.44 -26.26 5.88
CA GLN A 51 -3.24 -26.93 4.58
C GLN A 51 -4.33 -26.60 3.55
N ALA A 52 -5.49 -26.09 4.01
CA ALA A 52 -6.61 -25.66 3.18
C ALA A 52 -7.03 -24.24 3.57
N GLY A 53 -7.73 -23.54 2.67
CA GLY A 53 -8.26 -22.22 2.96
C GLY A 53 -9.46 -22.25 3.94
N PRO A 54 -9.81 -21.10 4.54
CA PRO A 54 -10.93 -21.02 5.49
C PRO A 54 -12.28 -21.36 4.85
N ALA A 55 -12.45 -21.10 3.54
CA ALA A 55 -13.68 -21.45 2.80
C ALA A 55 -13.86 -22.97 2.62
N SER A 56 -12.81 -23.76 2.80
CA SER A 56 -12.80 -25.22 2.62
C SER A 56 -12.58 -25.96 3.94
N THR A 57 -12.57 -25.24 5.07
CA THR A 57 -12.38 -25.81 6.40
C THR A 57 -13.72 -25.84 7.14
N THR A 58 -14.01 -26.95 7.82
CA THR A 58 -15.15 -27.07 8.75
C THR A 58 -14.60 -27.41 10.15
N PRO A 59 -14.32 -26.40 11.00
CA PRO A 59 -13.71 -26.63 12.31
C PRO A 59 -14.64 -27.40 13.25
N ALA A 60 -14.07 -28.20 14.14
CA ALA A 60 -14.83 -28.84 15.20
C ALA A 60 -15.23 -27.82 16.28
N ASN A 61 -16.23 -28.15 17.11
CA ASN A 61 -16.59 -27.32 18.24
C ASN A 61 -15.40 -27.13 19.19
N GLY A 62 -15.09 -25.87 19.50
CA GLY A 62 -13.95 -25.52 20.36
C GLY A 62 -12.60 -25.44 19.62
N SER A 63 -12.57 -25.65 18.30
CA SER A 63 -11.38 -25.34 17.49
C SER A 63 -11.04 -23.85 17.54
N VAL A 64 -9.75 -23.55 17.44
CA VAL A 64 -9.23 -22.18 17.37
C VAL A 64 -8.55 -21.98 16.02
N GLU A 65 -9.01 -20.98 15.30
CA GLU A 65 -8.48 -20.54 14.01
C GLU A 65 -7.84 -19.16 14.15
N GLY A 66 -6.91 -18.84 13.25
CA GLY A 66 -6.20 -17.57 13.30
C GLY A 66 -5.78 -17.07 11.92
N TRP A 67 -5.63 -15.76 11.84
CA TRP A 67 -5.08 -15.07 10.67
C TRP A 67 -3.88 -14.25 11.08
N ARG A 68 -2.81 -14.32 10.29
CA ARG A 68 -1.59 -13.54 10.50
C ARG A 68 -1.25 -12.72 9.27
N PHE A 69 -1.16 -11.41 9.43
CA PHE A 69 -0.75 -10.49 8.37
C PHE A 69 0.75 -10.65 8.13
N GLY A 70 1.14 -10.78 6.86
CA GLY A 70 2.51 -10.94 6.41
C GLY A 70 2.84 -10.01 5.25
N ILE A 71 4.13 -9.67 5.14
CA ILE A 71 4.70 -8.91 4.05
C ILE A 71 5.88 -9.73 3.50
N SER A 72 5.87 -10.02 2.20
CA SER A 72 6.97 -10.73 1.52
C SER A 72 7.47 -9.91 0.33
N SER A 73 8.77 -9.64 0.30
CA SER A 73 9.49 -8.95 -0.79
C SER A 73 10.07 -9.94 -1.79
#